data_AF-Q067I0-F1
#
_entry.id   AF-Q067I0-F1
#
_cell.length_a   1.000
_cell.length_b   1.000
_cell.length_c   1.000
_cell.angle_alpha   90.00
_cell.angle_beta   90.00
_cell.angle_gamma   90.00
#
_symmetry.space_group_name_H-M   'P 1'
#
loop_
_entity.id
_entity.type
_entity.pdbx_description
1 polymer ?
#
loop_
_entity_poly.entity_id
_entity_poly.type
_entity_poly.pdbx_seq_one_letter_code
_entity_poly.pdbx_strand_id
1 'polypeptide(L)'
;MVHLPDVQPTRAIPYVITPERRAMLNTIRFAEGTWKGGFDVGYRVMFGGGLMSSLNRHPNRVIYSSRYASAAAGAYQFMPFTWDLVRRSLGVTGFGPEVQDQGALFLIQRRKALGLTDSGHLSPHLAAKLAPEWASFPTLAGRSFYGQPVKKYDRLRSFYNVNLVELRRIRDERRLALAQAAKPAVCTGSRIACATQL
;
A
#
# COMPACT_ATOMS: atom_id res chain seq x y z
N MET A 1 32.53 -15.18 -27.10
CA MET A 1 31.19 -15.37 -26.50
C MET A 1 31.00 -14.31 -25.43
N VAL A 2 30.22 -13.27 -25.70
CA VAL A 2 29.90 -12.22 -24.71
C VAL A 2 28.70 -12.73 -23.91
N HIS A 3 28.91 -13.01 -22.64
CA HIS A 3 27.84 -13.38 -21.72
C HIS A 3 27.04 -12.11 -21.42
N LEU A 4 25.85 -12.00 -22.03
CA LEU A 4 24.89 -10.96 -21.67
C LEU A 4 24.41 -11.25 -20.25
N PRO A 5 24.37 -10.25 -19.34
CA PRO A 5 23.84 -10.46 -18.01
C PRO A 5 22.37 -10.83 -18.12
N ASP A 6 22.01 -11.94 -17.47
CA ASP A 6 20.67 -12.46 -17.36
C ASP A 6 19.80 -11.41 -16.67
N VAL A 7 19.02 -10.65 -17.44
CA VAL A 7 18.05 -9.69 -16.92
C VAL A 7 16.94 -10.50 -16.30
N GLN A 8 17.09 -10.84 -15.01
CA GLN A 8 16.01 -11.39 -14.20
C GLN A 8 14.82 -10.43 -14.30
N PRO A 9 13.68 -10.84 -14.88
CA PRO A 9 12.52 -9.98 -14.92
C PRO A 9 12.13 -9.70 -13.47
N THR A 10 12.15 -8.42 -13.08
CA THR A 10 11.49 -7.97 -11.85
C THR A 10 10.07 -8.49 -11.91
N ARG A 11 9.77 -9.54 -11.13
CA ARG A 11 8.44 -10.15 -11.09
C ARG A 11 7.43 -9.03 -10.91
N ALA A 12 6.47 -8.96 -11.83
CA ALA A 12 5.42 -7.96 -11.81
C ALA A 12 4.81 -7.90 -10.41
N ILE A 13 4.71 -6.68 -9.89
CA ILE A 13 4.06 -6.38 -8.64
C ILE A 13 2.63 -6.98 -8.66
N PRO A 14 2.25 -7.84 -7.70
CA PRO A 14 1.13 -8.76 -7.89
C PRO A 14 -0.25 -8.13 -7.65
N TYR A 15 -0.35 -7.07 -6.86
CA TYR A 15 -1.65 -6.47 -6.53
C TYR A 15 -1.90 -5.20 -7.33
N VAL A 16 -2.89 -5.27 -8.21
CA VAL A 16 -3.50 -4.06 -8.80
C VAL A 16 -4.08 -3.20 -7.68
N ILE A 17 -3.75 -1.92 -7.66
CA ILE A 17 -4.24 -0.98 -6.65
C ILE A 17 -5.47 -0.25 -7.19
N THR A 18 -6.65 -0.75 -6.83
CA THR A 18 -7.95 -0.11 -7.08
C THR A 18 -8.17 1.08 -6.13
N PRO A 19 -9.17 1.95 -6.38
CA PRO A 19 -9.57 2.97 -5.39
C PRO A 19 -9.86 2.39 -4.01
N GLU A 20 -10.51 1.23 -3.92
CA GLU A 20 -10.86 0.54 -2.67
C GLU A 20 -9.61 0.10 -1.91
N ARG A 21 -8.66 -0.52 -2.63
CA ARG A 21 -7.37 -0.93 -2.05
C ARG A 21 -6.55 0.28 -1.62
N ARG A 22 -6.48 1.32 -2.44
CA ARG A 22 -5.79 2.58 -2.10
C ARG A 22 -6.43 3.25 -0.89
N ALA A 23 -7.77 3.28 -0.80
CA ALA A 23 -8.48 3.82 0.36
C ALA A 23 -8.15 3.03 1.63
N MET A 24 -8.11 1.70 1.55
CA MET A 24 -7.71 0.86 2.68
C MET A 24 -6.26 1.12 3.12
N LEU A 25 -5.34 1.16 2.17
CA LEU A 25 -3.93 1.49 2.43
C LEU A 25 -3.80 2.86 3.12
N ASN A 26 -4.50 3.88 2.61
CA ASN A 26 -4.50 5.21 3.21
C ASN A 26 -5.10 5.21 4.63
N THR A 27 -6.15 4.43 4.87
CA THR A 27 -6.74 4.27 6.20
C THR A 27 -5.77 3.58 7.17
N ILE A 28 -5.01 2.59 6.72
CA ILE A 28 -3.95 1.98 7.54
C ILE A 28 -2.88 3.02 7.90
N ARG A 29 -2.42 3.80 6.92
CA ARG A 29 -1.48 4.90 7.15
C ARG A 29 -2.01 5.91 8.17
N PHE A 30 -3.29 6.24 8.08
CA PHE A 30 -3.94 7.13 9.02
C PHE A 30 -4.00 6.53 10.43
N ALA A 31 -4.33 5.25 10.53
CA ALA A 31 -4.42 4.53 11.79
C ALA A 31 -3.06 4.46 12.52
N GLU A 32 -2.01 4.15 11.76
CA GLU A 32 -0.62 4.06 12.21
C GLU A 32 0.05 5.45 12.42
N GLY A 33 -0.63 6.55 12.07
CA GLY A 33 -0.10 7.91 12.23
C GLY A 33 0.96 8.31 11.19
N THR A 34 1.07 7.56 10.10
CA THR A 34 2.01 7.78 8.98
C THR A 34 1.35 8.49 7.79
N TRP A 35 0.04 8.75 7.84
CA TRP A 35 -0.66 9.57 6.85
C TRP A 35 -0.22 11.03 6.95
N LYS A 36 0.56 11.49 5.97
CA LYS A 36 1.02 12.88 5.85
C LYS A 36 0.35 13.54 4.65
N GLY A 37 -0.98 13.61 4.65
CA GLY A 37 -1.73 14.22 3.54
C GLY A 37 -1.55 13.51 2.19
N GLY A 38 -1.20 12.21 2.20
CA GLY A 38 -0.89 11.45 0.99
C GLY A 38 0.57 11.50 0.55
N PHE A 39 1.40 12.39 1.10
CA PHE A 39 2.81 12.54 0.71
C PHE A 39 3.69 11.33 1.07
N ASP A 40 4.75 11.14 0.28
CA ASP A 40 5.64 9.98 0.39
C ASP A 40 6.50 9.95 1.66
N VAL A 41 6.62 11.09 2.36
CA VAL A 41 7.31 11.16 3.66
C VAL A 41 6.74 10.17 4.68
N GLY A 42 5.45 9.79 4.55
CA GLY A 42 4.82 8.75 5.38
C GLY A 42 5.49 7.38 5.25
N TYR A 43 6.04 7.02 4.09
CA TYR A 43 6.77 5.76 3.88
C TYR A 43 8.13 5.72 4.56
N ARG A 44 8.60 6.84 5.09
CA ARG A 44 9.87 6.95 5.82
C ARG A 44 9.72 6.90 7.34
N VAL A 45 8.50 6.94 7.86
CA VAL A 45 8.24 7.04 9.30
C VAL A 45 8.65 5.76 10.02
N MET A 46 9.45 5.88 11.07
CA MET A 46 9.74 4.83 12.04
C MET A 46 8.89 5.01 13.29
N PHE A 47 8.80 3.97 14.10
CA PHE A 47 8.21 4.04 15.43
C PHE A 47 8.76 5.23 16.23
N GLY A 48 7.89 5.95 16.94
CA GLY A 48 8.25 7.19 17.63
C GLY A 48 8.33 8.45 16.75
N GLY A 49 8.11 8.33 15.42
CA GLY A 49 7.93 9.47 14.52
C GLY A 49 9.18 9.95 13.78
N GLY A 50 10.36 9.38 14.08
CA GLY A 50 11.59 9.65 13.33
C GLY A 50 11.50 9.19 11.87
N LEU A 51 12.37 9.72 10.99
CA LEU A 51 12.41 9.34 9.59
C LEU A 51 13.64 8.49 9.27
N MET A 52 13.45 7.44 8.47
CA MET A 52 14.54 6.68 7.89
C MET A 52 15.36 7.55 6.93
N SER A 53 16.68 7.40 6.94
CA SER A 53 17.57 8.10 6.01
C SER A 53 17.46 7.61 4.57
N SER A 54 17.04 6.35 4.35
CA SER A 54 16.92 5.71 3.04
C SER A 54 15.76 4.71 3.01
N LEU A 55 15.23 4.44 1.82
CA LEU A 55 14.23 3.42 1.53
C LEU A 55 14.83 2.17 0.86
N ASN A 56 16.15 2.00 0.87
CA ASN A 56 16.82 0.85 0.25
C ASN A 56 16.57 -0.46 1.00
N ARG A 57 16.20 -0.41 2.28
CA ARG A 57 15.85 -1.57 3.11
C ARG A 57 15.03 -1.15 4.32
N HIS A 58 14.32 -2.11 4.92
CA HIS A 58 13.75 -1.94 6.25
C HIS A 58 14.88 -1.64 7.26
N PRO A 59 14.69 -0.71 8.21
CA PRO A 59 15.79 -0.22 9.05
C PRO A 59 16.22 -1.24 10.11
N ASN A 60 15.36 -2.21 10.44
CA ASN A 60 15.59 -3.25 11.46
C ASN A 60 16.12 -2.67 12.78
N ARG A 61 15.64 -1.47 13.14
CA ARG A 61 16.10 -0.72 14.30
C ARG A 61 15.01 -0.63 15.34
N VAL A 62 15.25 -1.17 16.53
CA VAL A 62 14.37 -1.01 17.68
C VAL A 62 14.49 0.42 18.20
N ILE A 63 13.35 1.06 18.42
CA ILE A 63 13.22 2.38 19.02
C ILE A 63 12.46 2.21 20.34
N TYR A 64 13.01 2.79 21.40
CA TYR A 64 12.43 2.76 22.74
C TYR A 64 11.64 4.04 23.00
N SER A 65 10.46 3.89 23.59
CA SER A 65 9.62 4.95 24.13
C SER A 65 9.38 4.68 25.61
N SER A 66 8.77 5.62 26.33
CA SER A 66 8.50 5.47 27.77
C SER A 66 7.66 4.24 28.15
N ARG A 67 6.85 3.71 27.22
CA ARG A 67 5.96 2.55 27.49
C ARG A 67 6.15 1.36 26.55
N TYR A 68 6.83 1.54 25.42
CA TYR A 68 6.91 0.53 24.36
C TYR A 68 8.30 0.53 23.70
N ALA A 69 8.73 -0.64 23.24
CA ALA A 69 9.86 -0.78 22.33
C ALA A 69 9.36 -1.42 21.04
N SER A 70 9.69 -0.85 19.89
CA SER A 70 9.25 -1.37 18.60
C SER A 70 10.25 -1.05 17.49
N ALA A 71 10.35 -1.96 16.53
CA ALA A 71 11.13 -1.78 15.30
C ALA A 71 10.24 -1.47 14.09
N ALA A 72 8.99 -1.07 14.34
CA ALA A 72 8.03 -0.76 13.29
C ALA A 72 8.51 0.39 12.40
N ALA A 73 8.41 0.22 11.08
CA ALA A 73 8.79 1.26 10.13
C ALA A 73 7.95 1.25 8.85
N GLY A 74 8.03 2.36 8.13
CA GLY A 74 7.30 2.58 6.89
C GLY A 74 5.87 3.05 7.11
N ALA A 75 5.18 3.30 6.00
CA ALA A 75 3.80 3.76 5.96
C ALA A 75 2.84 2.80 6.68
N TYR A 76 3.17 1.52 6.68
CA TYR A 76 2.34 0.45 7.27
C TYR A 76 2.95 -0.14 8.55
N GLN A 77 3.97 0.52 9.12
CA GLN A 77 4.60 0.14 10.39
C GLN A 77 4.97 -1.36 10.46
N PHE A 78 5.60 -1.87 9.40
CA PHE A 78 6.05 -3.26 9.34
C PHE A 78 7.05 -3.55 10.45
N MET A 79 6.91 -4.69 11.11
CA MET A 79 7.97 -5.24 11.96
C MET A 79 9.01 -5.99 11.11
N PRO A 80 10.27 -6.12 11.57
CA PRO A 80 11.33 -6.82 10.83
C PRO A 80 10.92 -8.20 10.30
N PHE A 81 10.31 -9.03 11.17
CA PHE A 81 9.88 -10.39 10.80
C PHE A 81 8.74 -10.37 9.76
N THR A 82 7.80 -9.43 9.88
CA THR A 82 6.70 -9.25 8.93
C THR A 82 7.23 -8.79 7.58
N TRP A 83 8.20 -7.88 7.58
CA TRP A 83 8.85 -7.41 6.36
C TRP A 83 9.63 -8.53 5.67
N ASP A 84 10.39 -9.34 6.41
CA ASP A 84 11.10 -10.47 5.85
C ASP A 84 10.16 -11.50 5.21
N LEU A 85 9.00 -11.74 5.83
CA LEU A 85 7.95 -12.57 5.26
C LEU A 85 7.43 -11.99 3.94
N VAL A 86 7.09 -10.70 3.90
CA VAL A 86 6.66 -10.00 2.67
C VAL A 86 7.71 -10.15 1.58
N ARG A 87 8.96 -9.82 1.92
CA ARG A 87 10.08 -9.78 0.98
C ARG A 87 10.32 -11.14 0.33
N ARG A 88 10.31 -12.22 1.13
CA ARG A 88 10.44 -13.60 0.64
C ARG A 88 9.23 -14.04 -0.18
N SER A 89 8.02 -13.71 0.26
CA SER A 89 6.80 -14.17 -0.38
C SER A 89 6.54 -13.50 -1.73
N LEU A 90 6.89 -12.22 -1.86
CA LEU A 90 6.69 -11.45 -3.09
C LEU A 90 7.95 -11.41 -3.98
N GLY A 91 9.12 -11.81 -3.47
CA GLY A 91 10.38 -11.72 -4.20
C GLY A 91 10.83 -10.28 -4.47
N VAL A 92 10.42 -9.35 -3.61
CA VAL A 92 10.69 -7.91 -3.78
C VAL A 92 11.98 -7.49 -3.10
N THR A 93 12.59 -6.42 -3.58
CA THR A 93 13.77 -5.77 -2.98
C THR A 93 13.46 -4.32 -2.63
N GLY A 94 14.30 -3.70 -1.79
CA GLY A 94 14.06 -2.33 -1.34
C GLY A 94 13.04 -2.24 -0.21
N PHE A 95 12.63 -1.02 0.10
CA PHE A 95 11.56 -0.70 1.05
C PHE A 95 10.86 0.60 0.61
N GLY A 96 10.78 0.84 -0.70
CA GLY A 96 10.15 2.03 -1.29
C GLY A 96 8.62 2.04 -1.18
N PRO A 97 7.96 3.15 -1.55
CA PRO A 97 6.52 3.31 -1.42
C PRO A 97 5.70 2.19 -2.06
N GLU A 98 6.00 1.90 -3.33
CA GLU A 98 5.31 0.89 -4.10
C GLU A 98 5.47 -0.51 -3.49
N VAL A 99 6.68 -0.86 -3.05
CA VAL A 99 6.94 -2.17 -2.44
C VAL A 99 6.24 -2.30 -1.07
N GLN A 100 6.19 -1.22 -0.30
CA GLN A 100 5.45 -1.18 0.95
C GLN A 100 3.93 -1.37 0.73
N ASP A 101 3.35 -0.73 -0.29
CA ASP A 101 1.93 -0.91 -0.64
C ASP A 101 1.61 -2.38 -0.93
N GLN A 102 2.48 -3.03 -1.70
CA GLN A 102 2.33 -4.45 -2.05
C GLN A 102 2.48 -5.36 -0.83
N GLY A 103 3.42 -5.03 0.06
CA GLY A 103 3.55 -5.71 1.33
C GLY A 103 2.29 -5.62 2.18
N ALA A 104 1.65 -4.45 2.23
CA ALA A 104 0.43 -4.26 3.01
C ALA A 104 -0.75 -5.01 2.39
N LEU A 105 -0.91 -4.98 1.06
CA LEU A 105 -1.94 -5.76 0.37
C LEU A 105 -1.73 -7.27 0.52
N PHE A 106 -0.48 -7.72 0.53
CA PHE A 106 -0.14 -9.11 0.85
C PHE A 106 -0.59 -9.52 2.25
N LEU A 107 -0.33 -8.67 3.26
CA LEU A 107 -0.80 -8.95 4.62
C LEU A 107 -2.33 -8.94 4.70
N ILE A 108 -3.02 -7.99 4.06
CA ILE A 108 -4.49 -7.97 3.97
C ILE A 108 -5.02 -9.28 3.36
N GLN A 109 -4.40 -9.77 2.27
CA GLN A 109 -4.73 -11.06 1.66
C GLN A 109 -4.55 -12.22 2.65
N ARG A 110 -3.44 -12.26 3.40
CA ARG A 110 -3.20 -13.30 4.43
C ARG A 110 -4.25 -13.29 5.54
N ARG A 111 -4.83 -12.13 5.87
CA ARG A 111 -5.97 -12.02 6.80
C ARG A 111 -7.31 -12.47 6.22
N LYS A 112 -7.32 -12.94 4.96
CA LYS A 112 -8.54 -13.25 4.19
C LYS A 112 -9.45 -12.02 4.11
N ALA A 113 -8.85 -10.84 4.00
CA ALA A 113 -9.54 -9.56 4.05
C ALA A 113 -9.55 -8.82 2.71
N LEU A 114 -8.81 -9.27 1.69
CA LEU A 114 -8.71 -8.56 0.41
C LEU A 114 -10.07 -8.46 -0.30
N GLY A 115 -10.85 -9.54 -0.36
CA GLY A 115 -12.20 -9.50 -0.94
C GLY A 115 -13.16 -8.57 -0.19
N LEU A 116 -13.01 -8.46 1.14
CA LEU A 116 -13.77 -7.50 1.94
C LEU A 116 -13.32 -6.07 1.66
N THR A 117 -12.01 -5.83 1.51
CA THR A 117 -11.46 -4.54 1.07
C THR A 117 -12.02 -4.15 -0.30
N ASP A 118 -12.06 -5.08 -1.25
CA ASP A 118 -12.52 -4.86 -2.61
C ASP A 118 -14.03 -4.55 -2.70
N SER A 119 -14.81 -4.87 -1.65
CA SER A 119 -16.23 -4.48 -1.57
C SER A 119 -16.44 -2.96 -1.44
N GLY A 120 -15.40 -2.21 -1.07
CA GLY A 120 -15.50 -0.76 -0.90
C GLY A 120 -16.20 -0.33 0.39
N HIS A 121 -16.37 -1.23 1.36
CA HIS A 121 -17.02 -0.94 2.65
C HIS A 121 -16.14 -1.36 3.84
N LEU A 122 -15.66 -0.38 4.63
CA LEU A 122 -14.95 -0.66 5.88
C LEU A 122 -15.95 -1.01 6.99
N SER A 123 -16.21 -2.32 7.16
CA SER A 123 -17.05 -2.86 8.24
C SER A 123 -16.26 -3.09 9.54
N PRO A 124 -16.93 -3.24 10.70
CA PRO A 124 -16.24 -3.58 11.95
C PRO A 124 -15.54 -4.93 11.87
N HIS A 125 -16.13 -5.88 11.14
CA HIS A 125 -15.55 -7.20 10.89
C HIS A 125 -14.27 -7.11 10.04
N LEU A 126 -14.27 -6.28 8.99
CA LEU A 126 -13.05 -6.02 8.22
C LEU A 126 -11.97 -5.38 9.10
N ALA A 127 -12.30 -4.34 9.87
CA ALA A 127 -11.36 -3.71 10.78
C ALA A 127 -10.77 -4.71 11.80
N ALA A 128 -11.62 -5.56 12.38
CA ALA A 128 -11.19 -6.59 13.33
C ALA A 128 -10.29 -7.67 12.71
N LYS A 129 -10.47 -8.01 11.43
CA LYS A 129 -9.56 -8.93 10.72
C LYS A 129 -8.14 -8.38 10.57
N LEU A 130 -8.03 -7.06 10.45
CA LEU A 130 -6.76 -6.34 10.29
C LEU A 130 -6.09 -6.04 11.65
N ALA A 131 -6.83 -6.03 12.75
CA ALA A 131 -6.34 -5.70 14.10
C ALA A 131 -5.08 -6.47 14.55
N PRO A 132 -4.87 -7.75 14.19
CA PRO A 132 -3.65 -8.44 14.60
C PRO A 132 -2.48 -8.22 13.64
N GLU A 133 -2.65 -7.50 12.53
CA GLU A 133 -1.51 -7.01 11.71
C GLU A 133 -1.14 -5.57 12.10
N TRP A 134 -2.14 -4.72 12.37
CA TRP A 134 -1.95 -3.31 12.70
C TRP A 134 -2.53 -3.00 14.08
N ALA A 135 -1.66 -2.73 15.05
CA ALA A 135 -2.04 -2.53 16.45
C ALA A 135 -3.01 -1.37 16.67
N SER A 136 -3.05 -0.42 15.73
CA SER A 136 -3.95 0.73 15.75
C SER A 136 -5.40 0.39 15.37
N PHE A 137 -5.66 -0.78 14.80
CA PHE A 137 -7.01 -1.23 14.44
C PHE A 137 -7.75 -1.88 15.62
N PRO A 138 -9.04 -1.57 15.81
CA PRO A 138 -9.83 -2.17 16.88
C PRO A 138 -10.30 -3.59 16.52
N THR A 139 -10.33 -4.47 17.51
CA THR A 139 -11.08 -5.73 17.47
C THR A 139 -12.59 -5.46 17.49
N LEU A 140 -13.43 -6.50 17.37
CA LEU A 140 -14.89 -6.37 17.50
C LEU A 140 -15.33 -5.77 18.85
N ALA A 141 -14.54 -5.99 19.90
CA ALA A 141 -14.77 -5.40 21.22
C ALA A 141 -14.28 -3.93 21.32
N GLY A 142 -13.84 -3.32 20.22
CA GLY A 142 -13.37 -1.93 20.20
C GLY A 142 -11.98 -1.70 20.82
N ARG A 143 -11.29 -2.76 21.24
CA ARG A 143 -9.97 -2.70 21.91
C ARG A 143 -8.84 -3.22 21.01
N SER A 144 -7.59 -2.90 21.35
CA SER A 144 -6.41 -3.41 20.64
C SER A 144 -6.24 -4.90 20.82
N PHE A 145 -5.65 -5.53 19.80
CA PHE A 145 -5.14 -6.89 19.90
C PHE A 145 -3.90 -6.98 20.82
N TYR A 146 -3.11 -5.91 20.91
CA TYR A 146 -1.81 -5.88 21.60
C TYR A 146 -1.79 -5.06 22.90
N GLY A 147 -2.96 -4.63 23.38
CA GLY A 147 -3.05 -3.76 24.57
C GLY A 147 -2.58 -2.31 24.36
N GLN A 148 -2.25 -1.93 23.13
CA GLN A 148 -1.87 -0.56 22.76
C GLN A 148 -3.11 0.32 22.50
N PRO A 149 -2.99 1.66 22.45
CA PRO A 149 -4.09 2.51 22.02
C PRO A 149 -4.52 2.21 20.57
N VAL A 150 -5.83 2.18 20.32
CA VAL A 150 -6.42 2.03 18.97
C VAL A 150 -7.07 3.32 18.50
N LYS A 151 -7.26 3.45 17.19
CA LYS A 151 -8.20 4.44 16.65
C LYS A 151 -9.63 3.94 16.83
N LYS A 152 -10.53 4.86 17.20
CA LYS A 152 -11.97 4.57 17.22
C LYS A 152 -12.43 4.17 15.81
N TYR A 153 -13.21 3.10 15.72
CA TYR A 153 -13.73 2.58 14.45
C TYR A 153 -14.40 3.67 13.60
N ASP A 154 -15.23 4.54 14.20
CA ASP A 154 -15.92 5.60 13.47
C ASP A 154 -14.97 6.60 12.79
N ARG A 155 -13.81 6.86 13.39
CA ARG A 155 -12.79 7.74 12.79
C ARG A 155 -12.12 7.05 11.59
N LEU A 156 -11.84 5.75 11.69
CA LEU A 156 -11.32 4.97 10.57
C LEU A 156 -12.32 4.92 9.41
N ARG A 157 -13.59 4.64 9.72
CA ARG A 157 -14.69 4.59 8.74
C ARG A 157 -14.90 5.95 8.06
N SER A 158 -14.93 7.03 8.83
CA SER A 158 -15.08 8.39 8.29
C SER A 158 -13.93 8.74 7.34
N PHE A 159 -12.68 8.48 7.75
CA PHE A 159 -11.51 8.71 6.90
C PHE A 159 -11.58 7.88 5.60
N TYR A 160 -11.87 6.58 5.73
CA TYR A 160 -11.96 5.66 4.60
C TYR A 160 -13.02 6.13 3.58
N ASN A 161 -14.21 6.50 4.05
CA ASN A 161 -15.31 6.91 3.18
C ASN A 161 -14.97 8.17 2.38
N VAL A 162 -14.44 9.21 3.04
CA VAL A 162 -14.03 10.46 2.37
C VAL A 162 -12.94 10.16 1.35
N ASN A 163 -11.95 9.36 1.73
CA ASN A 163 -10.85 9.02 0.85
C ASN A 163 -11.29 8.19 -0.36
N LEU A 164 -12.19 7.23 -0.18
CA LEU A 164 -12.68 6.38 -1.26
C LEU A 164 -13.51 7.16 -2.28
N VAL A 165 -14.36 8.09 -1.84
CA VAL A 165 -15.15 8.96 -2.74
C VAL A 165 -14.21 9.73 -3.66
N GLU A 166 -13.18 10.36 -3.09
CA GLU A 166 -12.21 11.13 -3.86
C GLU A 166 -11.40 10.27 -4.84
N LEU A 167 -10.95 9.08 -4.41
CA LEU A 167 -10.22 8.16 -5.27
C LEU A 167 -11.06 7.62 -6.43
N ARG A 168 -12.36 7.38 -6.21
CA ARG A 168 -13.29 6.99 -7.27
C ARG A 168 -13.50 8.13 -8.26
N ARG A 169 -13.70 9.36 -7.78
CA ARG A 169 -13.80 10.56 -8.63
C ARG A 169 -12.58 10.71 -9.54
N ILE A 170 -11.37 10.65 -8.98
CA ILE A 170 -10.11 10.72 -9.75
C ILE A 170 -10.00 9.60 -10.78
N ARG A 171 -10.36 8.36 -10.40
CA ARG A 171 -10.35 7.23 -11.35
C ARG A 171 -11.29 7.51 -12.53
N ASP A 172 -12.50 7.97 -12.24
CA ASP A 172 -13.54 8.16 -13.25
C ASP A 172 -13.18 9.31 -14.19
N GLU A 173 -12.62 10.41 -13.68
CA GLU A 173 -12.06 11.52 -14.47
C GLU A 173 -10.94 11.06 -15.39
N ARG A 174 -9.97 10.28 -14.87
CA ARG A 174 -8.89 9.71 -15.68
C ARG A 174 -9.43 8.78 -16.77
N ARG A 175 -10.43 7.96 -16.44
CA ARG A 175 -11.07 7.06 -17.41
C ARG A 175 -11.76 7.85 -18.51
N LEU A 176 -12.45 8.94 -18.17
CA LEU A 176 -13.11 9.80 -19.14
C LEU A 176 -12.10 10.50 -20.05
N ALA A 177 -11.03 11.06 -19.48
CA ALA A 177 -9.94 11.69 -20.23
C ALA A 177 -9.27 10.71 -21.20
N LEU A 178 -9.01 9.47 -20.76
CA LEU A 178 -8.45 8.42 -21.62
C LEU A 178 -9.40 7.99 -22.74
N ALA A 179 -10.72 7.97 -22.48
CA ALA A 179 -11.71 7.65 -23.49
C ALA A 179 -11.86 8.76 -24.55
N GLN A 180 -11.65 10.01 -24.15
CA GLN A 180 -11.71 11.19 -25.02
C GLN A 180 -10.38 11.49 -25.73
N ALA A 181 -9.25 10.98 -25.22
CA ALA A 181 -7.97 11.08 -25.90
C ALA A 181 -8.06 10.41 -27.27
N ALA A 182 -7.72 11.15 -28.32
CA ALA A 182 -7.70 10.62 -29.67
C ALA A 182 -6.86 9.33 -29.70
N LYS A 183 -7.45 8.24 -30.22
CA LYS A 183 -6.68 7.03 -30.49
C LYS A 183 -5.52 7.44 -31.41
N PRO A 184 -4.27 6.99 -31.16
CA PRO A 184 -3.18 7.26 -32.08
C PRO A 184 -3.63 6.83 -33.48
N ALA A 185 -3.35 7.67 -34.49
CA ALA A 185 -3.72 7.38 -35.86
C ALA A 185 -3.17 6.00 -36.22
N VAL A 186 -4.06 5.01 -36.35
CA VAL A 186 -3.67 3.67 -36.78
C VAL A 186 -3.34 3.83 -38.24
N CYS A 187 -2.07 3.61 -38.60
CA CYS A 187 -1.70 3.61 -40.00
C CYS A 187 -2.46 2.48 -40.70
N THR A 188 -3.34 2.84 -41.63
CA THR A 188 -4.19 1.92 -42.41
C THR A 188 -3.51 1.42 -43.68
N GLY A 189 -2.29 1.89 -43.97
CA GLY A 189 -1.49 1.47 -45.11
C GLY A 189 -0.74 0.16 -44.89
N SER A 190 0.01 -0.28 -45.93
CA SER A 190 0.98 -1.38 -45.82
C SER A 190 1.95 -1.12 -44.66
N ARG A 191 2.42 -2.18 -43.99
CA ARG A 191 3.50 -2.08 -42.98
C ARG A 191 4.71 -1.29 -43.50
N ILE A 192 5.01 -1.38 -44.79
CA ILE A 192 6.09 -0.62 -45.44
C ILE A 192 5.74 0.87 -45.46
N ALA A 193 4.55 1.24 -45.95
CA ALA A 193 4.10 2.63 -45.98
C ALA A 193 4.08 3.28 -44.57
N CYS A 194 3.70 2.50 -43.57
CA CYS A 194 3.70 2.94 -42.16
C CYS A 194 5.11 3.11 -41.58
N ALA A 195 6.11 2.40 -42.10
CA ALA A 195 7.49 2.42 -41.63
C ALA A 195 8.38 3.43 -42.38
N THR A 196 8.05 3.77 -43.63
CA THR A 196 8.92 4.60 -44.49
C THR A 196 8.56 6.08 -44.52
N GLN A 197 7.36 6.50 -44.07
CA GLN A 197 6.89 7.90 -44.15
C GLN A 197 7.15 8.57 -45.53
N LEU A 198 7.05 7.80 -46.62
CA LEU A 198 7.07 8.28 -48.00
C LEU A 198 5.64 8.40 -48.51
#